data_AF-A0A945HTE8-F1
#
_entry.id   AF-A0A945HTE8-F1
#
_cell.length_a   1.000
_cell.length_b   1.000
_cell.length_c   1.000
_cell.angle_alpha   90.00
_cell.angle_beta   90.00
_cell.angle_gamma   90.00
#
_symmetry.space_group_name_H-M   'P 1'
#
loop_
_entity.id
_entity.type
_entity.pdbx_description
1 polymer ?
#
loop_
_entity_poly.entity_id
_entity_poly.type
_entity_poly.pdbx_seq_one_letter_code
_entity_poly.pdbx_strand_id
1 'polypeptide(L)'
;MSILNSVIKLFVGDKQQKDLKGLQPVIENVNKFELAFSKLSHDELREKTRAFKNKLKNATKEVDDQIATLEEEAKTAQIDRQEDIYTEIDTLKDEAYT
;
A
#
# COMPACT_ATOMS: atom_id res chain seq x y z
N MET A 1 20.91 22.06 35.89
CA MET A 1 20.86 22.26 34.42
C MET A 1 19.64 21.54 33.81
N SER A 2 18.42 21.80 34.30
CA SER A 2 17.18 21.08 33.86
C SER A 2 16.13 22.05 33.27
N ILE A 3 16.13 23.29 33.75
CA ILE A 3 15.16 24.31 33.37
C ILE A 3 15.41 24.83 31.95
N LEU A 4 16.68 25.06 31.56
CA LEU A 4 17.04 25.48 30.20
C LEU A 4 16.63 24.45 29.13
N ASN A 5 16.86 23.15 29.39
CA ASN A 5 16.45 22.09 28.46
C ASN A 5 14.92 22.01 28.33
N SER A 6 14.18 22.23 29.41
CA SER A 6 12.72 22.21 29.39
C SER A 6 12.14 23.40 28.64
N VAL A 7 12.72 24.60 28.81
CA VAL A 7 12.34 25.82 28.08
C VAL A 7 12.67 25.69 26.60
N ILE A 8 13.86 25.20 26.24
CA ILE A 8 14.25 24.96 24.84
C ILE A 8 13.34 23.91 24.19
N LYS A 9 12.98 22.83 24.88
CA LYS A 9 11.99 21.85 24.39
C LYS A 9 10.59 22.44 24.20
N LEU A 10 10.17 23.39 25.04
CA LEU A 10 8.91 24.11 24.91
C LEU A 10 8.90 25.04 23.68
N PHE A 11 10.04 25.67 23.35
CA PHE A 11 10.15 26.60 22.21
C PHE A 11 10.49 25.90 20.87
N VAL A 12 11.29 24.83 20.88
CA VAL A 12 11.73 24.08 19.69
C VAL A 12 10.82 22.87 19.39
N GLY A 13 10.03 22.44 20.38
CA GLY A 13 9.18 21.26 20.31
C GLY A 13 9.94 19.98 20.64
N ASP A 14 9.28 19.08 21.36
CA ASP A 14 9.79 17.73 21.62
C ASP A 14 9.55 16.85 20.39
N LYS A 15 10.63 16.40 19.74
CA LYS A 15 10.58 15.51 18.58
C LYS A 15 9.74 14.27 18.85
N GLN A 16 9.85 13.68 20.04
CA GLN A 16 9.05 12.50 20.40
C GLN A 16 7.56 12.82 20.43
N GLN A 17 7.17 13.96 20.98
CA GLN A 17 5.76 14.38 20.99
C GLN A 17 5.25 14.70 19.58
N LYS A 18 6.10 15.26 18.71
CA LYS A 18 5.76 15.54 17.31
C LYS A 18 5.51 14.23 16.53
N ASP A 19 6.38 13.25 16.70
CA ASP A 19 6.26 11.95 16.02
C ASP A 19 5.02 11.18 16.50
N LEU A 20 4.74 11.20 17.82
CA LEU A 20 3.52 10.61 18.38
C LEU A 20 2.24 11.30 17.87
N LYS A 21 2.24 12.63 17.77
CA LYS A 21 1.11 13.37 17.18
C LYS A 21 0.86 13.01 15.72
N GLY A 22 1.91 12.68 14.97
CA GLY A 22 1.79 12.22 13.59
C GLY A 22 1.13 10.83 13.46
N LEU A 23 1.34 9.95 14.45
CA LEU A 23 0.75 8.61 14.48
C LEU A 23 -0.70 8.59 15.00
N GLN A 24 -1.07 9.56 15.84
CA GLN A 24 -2.40 9.69 16.42
C GLN A 24 -3.56 9.52 15.41
N PRO A 25 -3.58 10.18 14.23
CA PRO A 25 -4.66 10.00 13.26
C PRO A 25 -4.74 8.57 12.71
N VAL A 26 -3.59 7.89 12.56
CA VAL A 26 -3.56 6.48 12.11
C VAL A 26 -4.18 5.57 13.18
N ILE A 27 -3.82 5.77 14.45
CA ILE A 27 -4.38 5.03 15.58
C ILE A 27 -5.89 5.23 15.66
N GLU A 28 -6.36 6.47 15.54
CA GLU A 28 -7.79 6.78 15.52
C GLU A 28 -8.51 6.09 14.36
N ASN A 29 -7.92 6.07 13.17
CA ASN A 29 -8.49 5.38 12.02
C ASN A 29 -8.56 3.87 12.22
N VAL A 30 -7.53 3.24 12.81
CA VAL A 30 -7.54 1.81 13.14
C VAL A 30 -8.62 1.50 14.18
N ASN A 31 -8.70 2.30 15.24
CA ASN A 31 -9.65 2.09 16.34
C ASN A 31 -11.12 2.19 15.88
N LYS A 32 -11.42 2.94 14.82
CA LYS A 32 -12.77 2.95 14.21
C LYS A 32 -13.24 1.56 13.76
N PHE A 33 -12.32 0.65 13.44
CA PHE A 33 -12.64 -0.71 13.01
C PHE A 33 -12.64 -1.73 14.15
N GLU A 34 -12.17 -1.36 15.36
CA GLU A 34 -12.03 -2.28 16.51
C GLU A 34 -13.35 -3.01 16.81
N LEU A 35 -14.44 -2.26 16.97
CA LEU A 35 -15.75 -2.81 17.32
C LEU A 35 -16.35 -3.68 16.21
N ALA A 36 -16.00 -3.42 14.95
CA ALA A 36 -16.44 -4.24 13.84
C ALA A 36 -15.66 -5.57 13.77
N PHE A 37 -14.36 -5.54 14.09
CA PHE A 37 -13.50 -6.72 14.07
C PHE A 37 -13.64 -7.59 15.34
N SER A 38 -13.92 -7.00 16.50
CA SER A 38 -14.12 -7.74 17.76
C SER A 38 -15.36 -8.62 17.76
N LYS A 39 -16.31 -8.34 16.87
CA LYS A 39 -17.55 -9.12 16.68
C LYS A 39 -17.39 -10.29 15.71
N LEU A 40 -16.26 -10.39 14.99
CA LEU A 40 -16.05 -11.45 14.02
C LEU A 40 -15.68 -12.76 14.73
N SER A 41 -16.25 -13.85 14.26
CA SER A 41 -15.78 -15.21 14.58
C SER A 41 -14.43 -15.50 13.92
N HIS A 42 -13.78 -16.59 14.33
CA HIS A 42 -12.50 -17.00 13.74
C HIS A 42 -12.58 -17.25 12.23
N ASP A 43 -13.70 -17.79 11.74
CA ASP A 43 -13.87 -18.05 10.31
C ASP A 43 -14.14 -16.76 9.54
N GLU A 44 -14.96 -15.86 10.08
CA GLU A 44 -15.18 -14.55 9.47
C GLU A 44 -13.89 -13.71 9.41
N LEU A 45 -13.02 -13.83 10.42
CA LEU A 45 -11.71 -13.19 10.43
C LEU A 45 -10.79 -13.74 9.32
N ARG A 46 -10.80 -15.07 9.09
CA ARG A 46 -10.08 -15.69 7.96
C ARG A 46 -10.64 -15.25 6.61
N GLU A 47 -11.95 -15.09 6.50
CA GLU A 47 -12.59 -14.57 5.29
C GLU A 47 -12.17 -13.13 4.97
N LYS A 48 -11.85 -12.30 5.97
CA LYS A 48 -11.27 -10.96 5.70
C LYS A 48 -9.97 -11.05 4.91
N THR A 49 -9.09 -12.00 5.21
CA THR A 49 -7.88 -12.21 4.42
C THR A 49 -8.19 -12.57 2.97
N ARG A 50 -9.18 -13.44 2.74
CA ARG A 50 -9.61 -13.80 1.38
C ARG A 50 -10.21 -12.59 0.65
N ALA A 51 -11.03 -11.81 1.34
CA ALA A 51 -11.61 -10.59 0.80
C ALA A 51 -10.53 -9.57 0.40
N PHE A 52 -9.49 -9.38 1.20
CA PHE A 52 -8.38 -8.49 0.85
C PHE A 52 -7.58 -8.98 -0.36
N LYS A 53 -7.30 -10.29 -0.44
CA LYS A 53 -6.65 -10.89 -1.62
C LYS A 53 -7.48 -10.68 -2.89
N ASN A 54 -8.79 -10.90 -2.81
CA ASN A 54 -9.69 -10.67 -3.94
C ASN A 54 -9.76 -9.19 -4.32
N LYS A 55 -9.76 -8.29 -3.34
CA LYS A 55 -9.73 -6.85 -3.60
C LYS A 55 -8.46 -6.43 -4.34
N LEU A 56 -7.29 -6.93 -3.92
CA LEU A 56 -6.02 -6.69 -4.61
C LEU A 56 -6.07 -7.24 -6.03
N LYS A 57 -6.46 -8.51 -6.20
CA LYS A 57 -6.59 -9.14 -7.52
C LYS A 57 -7.50 -8.36 -8.46
N ASN A 58 -8.62 -7.86 -7.94
CA ASN A 58 -9.55 -7.07 -8.76
C ASN A 58 -8.99 -5.69 -9.10
N ALA A 59 -8.21 -5.08 -8.20
CA ALA A 59 -7.58 -3.79 -8.45
C ALA A 59 -6.45 -3.88 -9.47
N THR A 60 -5.68 -4.98 -9.49
CA THR A 60 -4.59 -5.19 -10.45
C THR A 60 -5.04 -5.81 -11.77
N LYS A 61 -6.28 -6.31 -11.83
CA LYS A 61 -6.78 -7.10 -12.97
C LYS A 61 -6.59 -6.42 -14.33
N GLU A 62 -6.88 -5.13 -14.42
CA GLU A 62 -6.76 -4.41 -15.70
C GLU A 62 -5.32 -4.40 -16.22
N VAL A 63 -4.36 -4.13 -15.32
CA VAL A 63 -2.94 -4.15 -15.64
C VAL A 63 -2.46 -5.58 -15.92
N ASP A 64 -2.91 -6.55 -15.12
CA ASP A 64 -2.59 -7.97 -15.33
C ASP A 64 -3.08 -8.46 -16.72
N ASP A 65 -4.29 -8.06 -17.13
CA ASP A 65 -4.88 -8.39 -18.43
C ASP A 65 -4.11 -7.71 -19.59
N GLN A 66 -3.66 -6.47 -19.40
CA GLN A 66 -2.80 -5.76 -20.37
C GLN A 66 -1.44 -6.43 -20.53
N ILE A 67 -0.78 -6.76 -19.42
CA ILE A 67 0.50 -7.48 -19.42
C ILE A 67 0.34 -8.83 -20.13
N ALA A 68 -0.71 -9.59 -19.83
CA ALA A 68 -0.95 -10.87 -20.49
C ALA A 68 -1.13 -10.73 -22.01
N THR A 69 -1.81 -9.67 -22.45
CA THR A 69 -2.00 -9.39 -23.89
C THR A 69 -0.67 -9.07 -24.57
N LEU A 70 0.14 -8.22 -23.93
CA LEU A 70 1.49 -7.85 -24.39
C LEU A 70 2.43 -9.06 -24.43
N GLU A 71 2.38 -9.93 -23.42
CA GLU A 71 3.18 -11.17 -23.38
C GLU A 71 2.83 -12.13 -24.53
N GLU A 72 1.55 -12.22 -24.93
CA GLU A 72 1.15 -13.00 -26.11
C GLU A 72 1.63 -12.34 -27.41
N GLU A 73 1.56 -11.01 -27.52
CA GLU A 73 2.08 -10.28 -28.68
C GLU A 73 3.60 -10.50 -28.83
N ALA A 74 4.35 -10.43 -27.74
CA ALA A 74 5.80 -10.60 -27.71
C ALA A 74 6.28 -11.96 -28.25
N LYS A 75 5.45 -13.02 -28.17
CA LYS A 75 5.81 -14.36 -28.68
C LYS A 75 5.90 -14.42 -30.21
N THR A 76 5.20 -13.51 -30.90
CA THR A 76 5.10 -13.51 -32.37
C THR A 76 5.68 -12.23 -33.00
N ALA A 77 5.99 -11.23 -32.18
CA ALA A 77 6.59 -9.97 -32.59
C ALA A 77 8.04 -10.14 -33.10
N GLN A 78 8.47 -9.18 -33.93
CA GLN A 78 9.88 -9.04 -34.32
C GLN A 78 10.70 -8.47 -33.14
N ILE A 79 12.02 -8.66 -33.18
CA ILE A 79 12.94 -8.30 -32.09
C ILE A 79 12.76 -6.86 -31.61
N ASP A 80 12.65 -5.90 -32.53
CA ASP A 80 12.49 -4.47 -32.18
C ASP A 80 11.18 -4.23 -31.39
N ARG A 81 10.06 -4.79 -31.84
CA ARG A 81 8.77 -4.66 -31.14
C ARG A 81 8.76 -5.44 -29.83
N GLN A 82 9.47 -6.55 -29.76
CA GLN A 82 9.59 -7.35 -28.54
C GLN A 82 10.30 -6.56 -27.43
N GLU A 83 11.31 -5.76 -27.74
CA GLU A 83 11.99 -4.87 -26.79
C GLU A 83 11.05 -3.77 -26.27
N ASP A 84 10.28 -3.14 -27.16
CA ASP A 84 9.26 -2.15 -26.78
C ASP A 84 8.22 -2.74 -25.83
N ILE A 85 7.73 -3.94 -26.14
CA ILE A 85 6.72 -4.63 -25.32
C ILE A 85 7.24 -4.89 -23.90
N TYR A 86 8.49 -5.34 -23.74
CA TYR A 86 9.04 -5.56 -22.41
C TYR A 86 9.18 -4.26 -21.61
N THR A 87 9.49 -3.15 -22.29
CA THR A 87 9.53 -1.81 -21.67
C THR A 87 8.14 -1.35 -21.22
N GLU A 88 7.12 -1.60 -22.05
CA GLU A 88 5.70 -1.34 -21.71
C GLU A 88 5.26 -2.17 -20.50
N ILE A 89 5.61 -3.47 -20.45
CA ILE A 89 5.29 -4.36 -19.33
C ILE A 89 5.95 -3.88 -18.03
N ASP A 90 7.22 -3.47 -18.07
CA ASP A 90 7.91 -2.98 -16.88
C ASP A 90 7.29 -1.68 -16.35
N THR A 91 6.92 -0.77 -17.26
CA THR A 91 6.22 0.48 -16.90
C THR A 91 4.87 0.18 -16.24
N LEU A 92 4.08 -0.73 -16.82
CA LEU A 92 2.80 -1.16 -16.28
C LEU A 92 2.93 -1.80 -14.89
N LYS A 93 4.00 -2.58 -14.66
CA LYS A 93 4.28 -3.14 -13.33
C LYS A 93 4.57 -2.05 -12.30
N ASP A 94 5.39 -1.05 -12.64
CA ASP A 94 5.70 0.05 -11.73
C ASP A 94 4.44 0.86 -11.38
N GLU A 95 3.55 1.10 -12.35
CA GLU A 95 2.27 1.78 -12.13
C GLU A 95 1.29 0.97 -11.28
N ALA A 96 1.30 -0.37 -11.37
CA ALA A 96 0.42 -1.23 -10.56
C ALA A 96 0.76 -1.25 -9.06
N TYR A 97 2.01 -0.91 -8.69
CA TYR A 97 2.49 -0.94 -7.31
C TYR A 97 2.71 0.43 -6.67
N THR A 98 2.42 1.53 -7.39
CA THR A 98 2.52 2.92 -6.89
C THR A 98 1.16 3.51 -6.49
#